data_AF-A0A3B3TTT3-F1
#
_entry.id   AF-A0A3B3TTT3-F1
#
_cell.length_a   1.000
_cell.length_b   1.000
_cell.length_c   1.000
_cell.angle_alpha   90.00
_cell.angle_beta   90.00
_cell.angle_gamma   90.00
#
_symmetry.space_group_name_H-M   'P 1'
#
loop_
_entity.id
_entity.type
_entity.pdbx_description
1 polymer ?
#
loop_
_entity_poly.entity_id
_entity_poly.type
_entity_poly.pdbx_seq_one_letter_code
_entity_poly.pdbx_strand_id
1 'polypeptide(L)'
;MASVTCRVQYLEDSDPFICTNFPEPRRPPTVSLEEDQPLSEQISGIHKLLGAPLKLEDCALQVSPSGTYLDLDSSLAEQRDELDAFYQDLAKGRKPILVLRTQLSVRVHLILERLYNSKGPELRRCLFSLKQLFQDDKDLVPEFVASEGLACFIKVGAEADHNYQNYILRGKAPPPDTWLRPPTRGSDSWLKIQTFFMPNPIYRFN
;
A
#
# COMPACT_ATOMS: atom_id res chain seq x y z
N MET A 1 23.37 15.97 20.55
CA MET A 1 22.27 15.17 19.96
C MET A 1 22.51 15.18 18.47
N ALA A 2 22.54 14.00 17.84
CA ALA A 2 22.75 13.90 16.40
C ALA A 2 21.42 14.19 15.70
N SER A 3 21.40 15.15 14.79
CA SER A 3 20.20 15.52 14.04
C SER A 3 20.42 15.30 12.55
N VAL A 4 19.46 14.70 11.86
CA VAL A 4 19.45 14.56 10.41
C VAL A 4 18.54 15.59 9.77
N THR A 5 19.01 16.18 8.67
CA THR A 5 18.23 17.13 7.90
C THR A 5 17.56 16.44 6.72
N CYS A 6 16.24 16.34 6.77
CA CYS A 6 15.42 15.68 5.75
C CYS A 6 14.52 16.68 5.03
N ARG A 7 14.00 16.26 3.89
CA ARG A 7 12.91 16.92 3.18
C ARG A 7 11.64 16.15 3.41
N VAL A 8 10.51 16.83 3.58
CA VAL A 8 9.22 16.17 3.84
C VAL A 8 8.17 16.55 2.81
N GLN A 9 7.34 15.59 2.45
CA GLN A 9 6.11 15.76 1.66
C GLN A 9 5.03 14.89 2.30
N TYR A 10 3.76 15.09 1.94
CA TYR A 10 2.70 14.12 2.20
C TYR A 10 2.14 13.56 0.91
N LEU A 11 1.57 12.36 0.99
CA LEU A 11 0.76 11.77 -0.06
C LEU A 11 -0.66 11.63 0.46
N GLU A 12 -1.63 12.17 -0.28
CA GLU A 12 -3.04 11.98 0.05
C GLU A 12 -3.50 10.62 -0.49
N ASP A 13 -3.44 9.61 0.38
CA ASP A 13 -3.82 8.23 0.11
C ASP A 13 -4.86 7.69 1.11
N SER A 14 -5.64 8.58 1.73
CA SER A 14 -6.75 8.21 2.63
C SER A 14 -7.78 7.32 1.94
N ASP A 15 -8.09 7.56 0.66
CA ASP A 15 -8.89 6.63 -0.15
C ASP A 15 -7.95 5.78 -1.00
N PRO A 16 -7.82 4.47 -0.74
CA PRO A 16 -6.94 3.58 -1.49
C PRO A 16 -7.29 3.51 -2.99
N PHE A 17 -8.53 3.80 -3.40
CA PHE A 17 -8.96 3.75 -4.79
C PHE A 17 -8.91 5.10 -5.52
N ILE A 18 -8.64 6.20 -4.80
CA ILE A 18 -8.53 7.57 -5.32
C ILE A 18 -7.21 8.20 -4.83
N CYS A 19 -6.13 7.42 -4.77
CA CYS A 19 -4.83 7.96 -4.39
C CYS A 19 -4.27 8.87 -5.50
N THR A 20 -3.71 10.01 -5.10
CA THR A 20 -2.84 10.78 -6.00
C THR A 20 -1.42 10.23 -5.93
N ASN A 21 -0.72 10.16 -7.06
CA ASN A 21 0.68 9.70 -7.10
C ASN A 21 1.70 10.83 -6.95
N PHE A 22 1.25 12.03 -6.56
CA PHE A 22 2.07 13.23 -6.53
C PHE A 22 2.16 13.76 -5.10
N PRO A 23 3.30 13.54 -4.41
CA PRO A 23 3.49 14.08 -3.08
C PRO A 23 3.48 15.61 -3.07
N GLU A 24 2.83 16.18 -2.06
CA GLU A 24 2.69 17.62 -1.86
C GLU A 24 3.47 18.08 -0.61
N PRO A 25 4.01 19.31 -0.57
CA PRO A 25 4.06 20.28 -1.67
C PRO A 25 5.16 19.92 -2.69
N ARG A 26 5.03 20.42 -3.94
CA ARG A 26 6.04 20.23 -5.02
C ARG A 26 7.46 20.65 -4.62
N ARG A 27 7.59 21.60 -3.69
CA ARG A 27 8.87 21.99 -3.10
C ARG A 27 8.89 21.49 -1.65
N PRO A 28 9.40 20.28 -1.40
CA PRO A 28 9.45 19.72 -0.06
C PRO A 28 10.16 20.67 0.92
N PRO A 29 9.50 21.11 2.01
CA PRO A 29 10.16 21.82 3.09
C PRO A 29 11.21 20.92 3.76
N THR A 30 12.15 21.55 4.46
CA THR A 30 13.19 20.85 5.20
C THR A 30 12.80 20.76 6.67
N VAL A 31 13.05 19.61 7.30
CA VAL A 31 12.89 19.39 8.74
C VAL A 31 14.17 18.76 9.29
N SER A 32 14.52 19.10 10.52
CA SER A 32 15.57 18.41 11.27
C SER A 32 14.92 17.41 12.21
N LEU A 33 15.33 16.14 12.13
CA LEU A 33 14.88 15.08 13.03
C LEU A 33 16.03 14.69 13.95
N GLU A 34 15.71 14.42 15.21
CA GLU A 34 16.64 13.86 16.18
C GLU A 34 16.81 12.36 15.90
N GLU A 35 18.06 11.91 15.74
CA GLU A 35 18.36 10.50 15.39
C GLU A 35 18.07 9.53 16.54
N ASP A 36 18.23 10.00 17.78
CA ASP A 36 18.16 9.19 19.01
C ASP A 36 16.76 9.21 19.66
N GLN A 37 15.76 9.82 19.01
CA GLN A 37 14.39 9.95 19.52
C GLN A 37 13.41 9.17 18.63
N PRO A 38 12.40 8.49 19.20
CA PRO A 38 11.39 7.79 18.41
C PRO A 38 10.66 8.74 17.46
N LEU A 39 10.34 8.24 16.27
CA LEU A 39 9.68 9.02 15.22
C LEU A 39 8.23 9.39 15.59
N SER A 40 7.58 8.61 16.45
CA SER A 40 6.23 8.87 16.98
C SER A 40 6.15 10.19 17.77
N GLU A 41 7.24 10.61 18.41
CA GLU A 41 7.30 11.91 19.11
C GLU A 41 7.51 13.08 18.14
N GLN A 42 8.11 12.82 16.97
CA GLN A 42 8.51 13.83 15.99
C GLN A 42 7.48 14.01 14.85
N ILE A 43 6.69 12.98 14.54
CA ILE A 43 5.74 12.96 13.41
C ILE A 43 4.69 14.07 13.51
N SER A 44 4.27 14.44 14.73
CA SER A 44 3.33 15.55 14.94
C SER A 44 3.86 16.89 14.44
N GLY A 45 5.18 17.12 14.52
CA GLY A 45 5.85 18.29 13.97
C GLY A 45 5.87 18.29 12.44
N ILE A 46 6.15 17.13 11.84
CA ILE A 46 6.13 16.94 10.38
C ILE A 46 4.72 17.16 9.83
N HIS A 47 3.71 16.56 10.46
CA HIS A 47 2.30 16.70 10.09
C HIS A 47 1.84 18.16 10.08
N LYS A 48 2.13 18.90 11.17
CA LYS A 48 1.83 20.33 11.28
C LYS A 48 2.58 21.17 10.25
N LEU A 49 3.84 20.88 9.99
CA LEU A 49 4.66 21.59 9.00
C LEU A 49 4.08 21.44 7.58
N LEU A 50 3.59 20.25 7.26
CA LEU A 50 2.99 19.95 5.96
C LEU A 50 1.54 20.44 5.83
N GLY A 51 0.83 20.63 6.95
CA GLY A 51 -0.60 20.92 6.94
C GLY A 51 -1.40 19.79 6.27
N ALA A 52 -0.93 18.54 6.44
CA ALA A 52 -1.47 17.39 5.74
C ALA A 52 -2.92 17.13 6.16
N PRO A 53 -3.87 16.88 5.23
CA PRO A 53 -5.26 16.57 5.53
C PRO A 53 -5.49 15.13 6.02
N LEU A 54 -4.43 14.47 6.52
CA LEU A 54 -4.48 13.13 7.09
C LEU A 54 -4.71 13.20 8.61
N LYS A 55 -5.32 12.17 9.19
CA LYS A 55 -5.38 12.04 10.64
C LYS A 55 -4.00 11.63 11.17
N LEU A 56 -3.53 12.32 12.20
CA LEU A 56 -2.19 12.08 12.77
C LEU A 56 -2.00 10.64 13.27
N GLU A 57 -3.04 10.06 13.88
CA GLU A 57 -3.04 8.69 14.40
C GLU A 57 -2.93 7.61 13.31
N ASP A 58 -3.35 7.93 12.09
CA ASP A 58 -3.33 7.04 10.93
C ASP A 58 -2.10 7.28 10.03
N CYS A 59 -1.18 8.15 10.44
CA CYS A 59 -0.01 8.53 9.64
C CYS A 59 1.15 7.53 9.80
N ALA A 60 1.90 7.36 8.72
CA ALA A 60 3.16 6.64 8.61
C ALA A 60 4.18 7.52 7.88
N LEU A 61 5.46 7.18 8.02
CA LEU A 61 6.55 7.81 7.28
C LEU A 61 7.19 6.79 6.33
N GLN A 62 7.39 7.21 5.09
CA GLN A 62 8.04 6.39 4.06
C GLN A 62 9.23 7.14 3.47
N VAL A 63 10.35 6.44 3.26
CA VAL A 63 11.55 7.00 2.62
C VAL A 63 11.37 6.95 1.10
N SER A 64 11.61 8.07 0.43
CA SER A 64 11.62 8.17 -1.04
C SER A 64 13.05 8.32 -1.56
N PRO A 65 13.46 7.58 -2.62
CA PRO A 65 12.64 6.75 -3.51
C PRO A 65 12.56 5.26 -3.14
N SER A 66 13.16 4.81 -2.02
CA SER A 66 13.24 3.38 -1.70
C SER A 66 11.89 2.73 -1.42
N GLY A 67 10.92 3.51 -0.96
CA GLY A 67 9.61 3.00 -0.54
C GLY A 67 9.63 2.36 0.86
N THR A 68 10.73 2.47 1.59
CA THR A 68 10.89 1.88 2.93
C THR A 68 9.96 2.58 3.92
N TYR A 69 9.06 1.84 4.55
CA TYR A 69 8.25 2.35 5.67
C TYR A 69 9.10 2.37 6.95
N LEU A 70 9.05 3.49 7.68
CA LEU A 70 9.76 3.64 8.94
C LEU A 70 8.91 3.11 10.09
N ASP A 71 9.56 2.44 11.03
CA ASP A 71 8.95 2.13 12.32
C ASP A 71 8.89 3.41 13.17
N LEU A 72 7.67 3.83 13.53
CA LEU A 72 7.45 5.04 14.29
C LEU A 72 7.79 4.90 15.78
N ASP A 73 7.75 3.69 16.31
CA ASP A 73 8.07 3.44 17.72
C ASP A 73 9.58 3.39 17.97
N SER A 74 10.37 3.26 16.90
CA SER A 74 11.82 3.27 16.92
C SER A 74 12.40 4.63 16.49
N SER A 75 13.62 4.90 16.94
CA SER A 75 14.44 6.02 16.48
C SER A 75 15.10 5.72 15.12
N LEU A 76 15.64 6.74 14.44
CA LEU A 76 16.36 6.52 13.17
C LEU A 76 17.66 5.74 13.38
N ALA A 77 18.31 5.92 14.52
CA ALA A 77 19.52 5.20 14.88
C ALA A 77 19.29 3.70 15.08
N GLU A 78 18.14 3.31 15.67
CA GLU A 78 17.79 1.90 15.92
C GLU A 78 17.49 1.11 14.64
N GLN A 79 16.86 1.76 13.65
CA GLN A 79 16.53 1.14 12.36
C GLN A 79 17.55 1.47 11.25
N ARG A 80 18.76 1.88 11.63
CA ARG A 80 19.80 2.36 10.72
C ARG A 80 20.22 1.33 9.66
N ASP A 81 20.24 0.05 10.03
CA ASP A 81 20.63 -1.05 9.13
C ASP A 81 19.69 -1.18 7.93
N GLU A 82 18.42 -0.77 8.07
CA GLU A 82 17.43 -0.75 6.97
C GLU A 82 17.50 0.54 6.13
N LEU A 83 18.27 1.53 6.61
CA LEU A 83 18.38 2.88 6.08
C LEU A 83 19.74 3.20 5.47
N ASP A 84 20.51 2.18 5.05
CA ASP A 84 21.83 2.34 4.43
C ASP A 84 21.84 3.37 3.29
N ALA A 85 20.89 3.29 2.36
CA ALA A 85 20.78 4.23 1.23
C ALA A 85 20.48 5.66 1.69
N PHE A 86 19.63 5.81 2.71
CA PHE A 86 19.26 7.10 3.30
C PHE A 86 20.48 7.78 3.95
N TYR A 87 21.25 7.05 4.74
CA TYR A 87 22.46 7.57 5.38
C TYR A 87 23.60 7.81 4.39
N GLN A 88 23.70 7.03 3.32
CA GLN A 88 24.65 7.31 2.22
C GLN A 88 24.34 8.63 1.51
N ASP A 89 23.07 8.96 1.30
CA ASP A 89 22.68 10.24 0.70
C ASP A 89 22.99 11.41 1.65
N LEU A 90 22.74 11.24 2.95
CA LEU A 90 23.15 12.22 3.97
C LEU A 90 24.67 12.44 3.97
N ALA A 91 25.47 11.38 3.90
CA ALA A 91 26.93 11.46 3.84
C ALA A 91 27.43 12.19 2.57
N LYS A 92 26.67 12.15 1.48
CA LYS A 92 26.93 12.90 0.23
C LYS A 92 26.42 14.35 0.27
N GLY A 93 25.91 14.80 1.42
CA GLY A 93 25.34 16.14 1.60
C GLY A 93 23.97 16.32 0.95
N ARG A 94 23.30 15.24 0.55
CA ARG A 94 21.93 15.27 0.04
C ARG A 94 20.95 15.23 1.20
N LYS A 95 19.76 15.78 0.97
CA LYS A 95 18.66 15.73 1.93
C LYS A 95 17.67 14.65 1.48
N PRO A 96 17.61 13.49 2.14
CA PRO A 96 16.66 12.44 1.79
C PRO A 96 15.23 12.95 1.96
N ILE A 97 14.29 12.36 1.23
CA ILE A 97 12.89 12.75 1.24
C ILE A 97 12.09 11.72 2.03
N LEU A 98 11.33 12.20 3.01
CA LEU A 98 10.33 11.43 3.75
C LEU A 98 8.94 11.84 3.27
N VAL A 99 8.08 10.85 3.09
CA VAL A 99 6.70 11.01 2.66
C VAL A 99 5.80 10.60 3.82
N LEU A 100 5.07 11.58 4.36
CA LEU A 100 3.99 11.37 5.31
C LEU A 100 2.78 10.83 4.55
N ARG A 101 2.28 9.66 4.93
CA ARG A 101 1.16 9.02 4.25
C ARG A 101 0.33 8.19 5.22
N THR A 102 -0.74 7.58 4.74
CA THR A 102 -1.59 6.72 5.58
C THR A 102 -0.92 5.37 5.84
N GLN A 103 -1.04 4.84 7.06
CA GLN A 103 -0.53 3.54 7.45
C GLN A 103 -1.06 2.40 6.57
N LEU A 104 -0.22 1.39 6.33
CA LEU A 104 -0.57 0.21 5.54
C LEU A 104 -1.82 -0.50 6.09
N SER A 105 -1.87 -0.69 7.42
CA SER A 105 -2.98 -1.34 8.12
C SER A 105 -4.30 -0.60 7.92
N VAL A 106 -4.30 0.73 8.07
CA VAL A 106 -5.47 1.59 7.85
C VAL A 106 -5.93 1.50 6.39
N ARG A 107 -5.01 1.59 5.43
CA ARG A 107 -5.33 1.47 4.01
C ARG A 107 -5.92 0.10 3.67
N VAL A 108 -5.35 -0.98 4.20
CA VAL A 108 -5.87 -2.35 4.05
C VAL A 108 -7.27 -2.47 4.63
N HIS A 109 -7.53 -1.91 5.81
CA HIS A 109 -8.84 -1.93 6.40
C HIS A 109 -9.89 -1.25 5.51
N LEU A 110 -9.56 -0.07 4.97
CA LEU A 110 -10.42 0.66 4.04
C LEU A 110 -10.64 -0.10 2.72
N ILE A 111 -9.62 -0.78 2.21
CA ILE A 111 -9.76 -1.67 1.05
C ILE A 111 -10.79 -2.76 1.34
N LEU A 112 -10.66 -3.47 2.47
CA LEU A 112 -11.54 -4.57 2.83
C LEU A 112 -12.98 -4.08 3.04
N GLU A 113 -13.14 -2.97 3.75
CA GLU A 113 -14.44 -2.34 3.95
C GLU A 113 -15.10 -2.02 2.59
N ARG A 114 -14.33 -1.43 1.66
CA ARG A 114 -14.84 -1.11 0.32
C ARG A 114 -15.24 -2.36 -0.45
N LEU A 115 -14.44 -3.43 -0.39
CA LEU A 115 -14.74 -4.70 -1.06
C LEU A 115 -16.00 -5.36 -0.50
N TYR A 116 -16.20 -5.35 0.83
CA TYR A 116 -17.39 -5.92 1.45
C TYR A 116 -18.67 -5.11 1.20
N ASN A 117 -18.55 -3.78 1.09
CA ASN A 117 -19.70 -2.90 0.90
C ASN A 117 -20.05 -2.63 -0.57
N SER A 118 -19.16 -2.97 -1.51
CA SER A 118 -19.39 -2.76 -2.94
C SER A 118 -20.06 -3.97 -3.60
N LYS A 119 -20.95 -3.72 -4.58
CA LYS A 119 -21.59 -4.77 -5.38
C LYS A 119 -21.61 -4.42 -6.87
N GLY A 120 -21.78 -5.42 -7.72
CA GLY A 120 -21.99 -5.23 -9.16
C GLY A 120 -20.85 -4.45 -9.85
N PRO A 121 -21.15 -3.40 -10.65
CA PRO A 121 -20.14 -2.62 -11.36
C PRO A 121 -19.10 -1.91 -10.47
N GLU A 122 -19.48 -1.51 -9.25
CA GLU A 122 -18.58 -0.85 -8.32
C GLU A 122 -17.51 -1.81 -7.80
N LEU A 123 -17.94 -3.01 -7.39
CA LEU A 123 -17.03 -4.06 -6.97
C LEU A 123 -16.03 -4.42 -8.08
N ARG A 124 -16.48 -4.48 -9.34
CA ARG A 124 -15.59 -4.71 -10.49
C ARG A 124 -14.51 -3.63 -10.62
N ARG A 125 -14.87 -2.36 -10.40
CA ARG A 125 -13.91 -1.26 -10.42
C ARG A 125 -12.89 -1.40 -9.28
N CYS A 126 -13.36 -1.65 -8.06
CA CYS A 126 -12.47 -1.88 -6.91
C CYS A 126 -11.49 -3.03 -7.16
N LEU A 127 -11.98 -4.20 -7.61
CA LEU A 127 -11.14 -5.37 -7.91
C LEU A 127 -10.11 -5.08 -9.02
N PHE A 128 -10.48 -4.30 -10.04
CA PHE A 128 -9.55 -3.94 -11.11
C PHE A 128 -8.45 -2.99 -10.62
N SER A 129 -8.83 -1.95 -9.87
CA SER A 129 -7.89 -0.99 -9.27
C SER A 129 -6.98 -1.63 -8.24
N LEU A 130 -7.44 -2.67 -7.53
CA LEU A 130 -6.67 -3.34 -6.49
C LEU A 130 -5.37 -3.95 -7.01
N LYS A 131 -5.36 -4.44 -8.25
CA LYS A 131 -4.14 -4.93 -8.91
C LYS A 131 -3.11 -3.81 -9.03
N GLN A 132 -3.52 -2.63 -9.49
CA GLN A 132 -2.62 -1.50 -9.64
C GLN A 132 -2.12 -1.02 -8.28
N LEU A 133 -2.99 -0.95 -7.28
CA LEU A 133 -2.65 -0.57 -5.92
C LEU A 133 -1.54 -1.45 -5.32
N PHE A 134 -1.62 -2.78 -5.46
CA PHE A 134 -0.57 -3.68 -4.98
C PHE A 134 0.72 -3.65 -5.83
N GLN A 135 0.64 -3.20 -7.08
CA GLN A 135 1.82 -2.99 -7.92
C GLN A 135 2.55 -1.70 -7.56
N ASP A 136 1.79 -0.65 -7.26
CA ASP A 136 2.33 0.65 -6.86
C ASP A 136 2.89 0.60 -5.43
N ASP A 137 2.32 -0.24 -4.56
CA ASP A 137 2.76 -0.43 -3.18
C ASP A 137 2.73 -1.91 -2.77
N LYS A 138 3.88 -2.57 -2.92
CA LYS A 138 4.05 -4.01 -2.65
C LYS A 138 3.86 -4.38 -1.17
N ASP A 139 4.07 -3.44 -0.26
CA ASP A 139 4.03 -3.69 1.18
C ASP A 139 2.58 -3.80 1.69
N LEU A 140 1.59 -3.37 0.89
CA LEU A 140 0.17 -3.64 1.14
C LEU A 140 -0.19 -5.12 0.97
N VAL A 141 0.55 -5.90 0.18
CA VAL A 141 0.25 -7.32 -0.06
C VAL A 141 0.36 -8.17 1.22
N PRO A 142 1.50 -8.16 1.95
CA PRO A 142 1.59 -8.92 3.19
C PRO A 142 0.57 -8.45 4.24
N GLU A 143 0.36 -7.14 4.35
CA GLU A 143 -0.60 -6.55 5.30
C GLU A 143 -2.06 -6.97 4.97
N PHE A 144 -2.40 -7.01 3.68
CA PHE A 144 -3.69 -7.47 3.20
C PHE A 144 -3.93 -8.95 3.50
N VAL A 145 -2.90 -9.79 3.34
CA VAL A 145 -2.99 -11.21 3.68
C VAL A 145 -3.15 -11.41 5.18
N ALA A 146 -2.42 -10.65 6.00
CA ALA A 146 -2.52 -10.69 7.46
C ALA A 146 -3.91 -10.27 7.96
N SER A 147 -4.57 -9.33 7.27
CA SER A 147 -5.91 -8.83 7.59
C SER A 147 -7.06 -9.67 7.01
N GLU A 148 -6.85 -10.96 6.79
CA GLU A 148 -7.84 -11.88 6.20
C GLU A 148 -8.34 -11.49 4.78
N GLY A 149 -7.56 -10.70 4.03
CA GLY A 149 -7.98 -10.23 2.72
C GLY A 149 -8.18 -11.34 1.69
N LEU A 150 -7.51 -12.49 1.85
CA LEU A 150 -7.80 -13.67 1.04
C LEU A 150 -9.21 -14.18 1.30
N ALA A 151 -9.67 -14.24 2.55
CA ALA A 151 -11.03 -14.64 2.91
C ALA A 151 -12.08 -13.68 2.33
N CYS A 152 -11.78 -12.38 2.32
CA CYS A 152 -12.58 -11.37 1.64
C CYS A 152 -12.78 -11.73 0.15
N PHE A 153 -11.70 -12.08 -0.56
CA PHE A 153 -11.83 -12.50 -1.97
C PHE A 153 -12.67 -13.76 -2.15
N ILE A 154 -12.57 -14.74 -1.24
CA ILE A 154 -13.40 -15.95 -1.33
C ILE A 154 -14.89 -15.59 -1.20
N LYS A 155 -15.23 -14.79 -0.18
CA LYS A 155 -16.61 -14.38 0.09
C LYS A 155 -17.19 -13.56 -1.05
N VAL A 156 -16.47 -12.52 -1.46
CA VAL A 156 -16.88 -11.62 -2.54
C VAL A 156 -16.93 -12.36 -3.88
N GLY A 157 -16.02 -13.31 -4.13
CA GLY A 157 -16.05 -14.14 -5.33
C GLY A 157 -17.16 -15.20 -5.35
N ALA A 158 -17.58 -15.71 -4.19
CA ALA A 158 -18.69 -16.66 -4.07
C ALA A 158 -20.05 -16.00 -4.32
N GLU A 159 -20.20 -14.74 -3.91
CA GLU A 159 -21.43 -13.94 -4.10
C GLU A 159 -21.52 -13.28 -5.48
N ALA A 160 -20.42 -13.25 -6.24
CA ALA A 160 -20.37 -12.59 -7.53
C ALA A 160 -20.70 -13.56 -8.68
N ASP A 161 -21.49 -13.11 -9.66
CA ASP A 161 -21.89 -13.91 -10.83
C ASP A 161 -20.69 -14.61 -11.49
N HIS A 162 -20.95 -15.69 -12.23
CA HIS A 162 -19.94 -16.48 -12.97
C HIS A 162 -18.97 -15.64 -13.84
N ASN A 163 -19.38 -14.43 -14.22
CA ASN A 163 -18.53 -13.43 -14.90
C ASN A 163 -17.48 -12.79 -13.97
N TYR A 164 -17.82 -12.45 -12.73
CA TYR A 164 -16.91 -11.90 -11.72
C TYR A 164 -15.91 -12.93 -11.23
N GLN A 165 -16.34 -14.18 -11.06
CA GLN A 165 -15.41 -15.30 -10.86
C GLN A 165 -14.41 -15.37 -12.01
N ASN A 166 -14.82 -15.24 -13.29
CA ASN A 166 -13.86 -15.19 -14.40
C ASN A 166 -12.93 -13.95 -14.39
N TYR A 167 -13.35 -12.78 -13.90
CA TYR A 167 -12.48 -11.60 -13.77
C TYR A 167 -11.45 -11.75 -12.65
N ILE A 168 -11.87 -12.30 -11.50
CA ILE A 168 -11.00 -12.63 -10.35
C ILE A 168 -10.03 -13.77 -10.74
N LEU A 169 -10.48 -14.76 -11.50
CA LEU A 169 -9.72 -15.96 -11.85
C LEU A 169 -8.80 -15.80 -13.09
N ARG A 170 -8.98 -14.77 -13.94
CA ARG A 170 -8.20 -14.61 -15.20
C ARG A 170 -7.36 -13.34 -15.33
N GLY A 171 -7.55 -12.30 -14.51
CA GLY A 171 -6.73 -11.07 -14.57
C GLY A 171 -6.68 -10.39 -15.95
N LYS A 172 -7.64 -10.67 -16.84
CA LYS A 172 -7.73 -10.15 -18.20
C LYS A 172 -9.02 -9.36 -18.36
N ALA A 173 -8.90 -8.11 -18.79
CA ALA A 173 -10.02 -7.39 -19.39
C ALA A 173 -10.53 -8.16 -20.62
N PRO A 174 -11.84 -8.30 -20.84
CA PRO A 174 -12.35 -9.01 -22.01
C PRO A 174 -12.24 -8.10 -23.25
N PRO A 175 -11.95 -8.64 -24.44
CA PRO A 175 -12.34 -7.97 -25.68
C PRO A 175 -13.87 -7.89 -25.76
N PRO A 176 -14.45 -6.91 -26.48
CA PRO A 176 -15.86 -6.53 -26.40
C PRO A 176 -16.90 -7.62 -26.78
N ASP A 177 -16.49 -8.77 -27.32
CA ASP A 177 -17.39 -9.65 -28.09
C ASP A 177 -17.82 -10.97 -27.39
N THR A 178 -17.57 -11.17 -26.10
CA THR A 178 -17.80 -12.48 -25.43
C THR A 178 -19.15 -12.68 -24.73
N TRP A 179 -20.18 -11.88 -25.05
CA TRP A 179 -21.50 -11.94 -24.38
C TRP A 179 -22.39 -13.17 -24.69
N LEU A 180 -21.91 -14.17 -25.43
CA LEU A 180 -22.72 -15.31 -25.87
C LEU A 180 -22.02 -16.65 -25.60
N ARG A 181 -22.09 -17.18 -24.36
CA ARG A 181 -22.13 -18.65 -24.05
C ARG A 181 -22.19 -18.94 -22.54
N PRO A 182 -22.91 -20.00 -22.10
CA PRO A 182 -22.97 -20.43 -20.70
C PRO A 182 -21.79 -21.36 -20.31
N PRO A 183 -21.50 -21.56 -19.00
CA PRO A 183 -20.26 -22.18 -18.54
C PRO A 183 -20.37 -23.70 -18.30
N THR A 184 -19.28 -24.42 -18.56
CA THR A 184 -19.05 -25.80 -18.10
C THR A 184 -17.98 -25.84 -17.00
N ARG A 185 -18.24 -26.69 -15.99
CA ARG A 185 -17.45 -26.97 -14.77
C ARG A 185 -15.95 -27.20 -14.98
N GLY A 186 -15.17 -26.85 -13.96
CA GLY A 186 -13.95 -27.59 -13.60
C GLY A 186 -12.77 -26.73 -13.16
N SER A 187 -12.61 -26.63 -11.84
CA SER A 187 -11.35 -26.56 -11.07
C SER A 187 -10.03 -26.43 -11.85
N ASP A 188 -9.37 -25.28 -11.71
CA ASP A 188 -7.91 -25.09 -11.91
C ASP A 188 -7.43 -23.68 -11.52
N SER A 189 -8.36 -22.77 -11.20
CA SER A 189 -8.06 -21.34 -11.05
C SER A 189 -7.44 -20.92 -9.71
N TRP A 190 -7.46 -21.77 -8.68
CA TRP A 190 -6.83 -21.45 -7.39
C TRP A 190 -5.30 -21.39 -7.48
N LEU A 191 -4.67 -22.27 -8.27
CA LEU A 191 -3.22 -22.19 -8.53
C LEU A 191 -2.84 -20.93 -9.29
N LYS A 192 -3.74 -20.34 -10.10
CA LYS A 192 -3.43 -19.13 -10.89
C LYS A 192 -3.50 -17.84 -10.09
N ILE A 193 -4.41 -17.73 -9.13
CA ILE A 193 -4.40 -16.62 -8.16
C ILE A 193 -3.12 -16.70 -7.31
N GLN A 194 -2.71 -17.91 -6.92
CA GLN A 194 -1.46 -18.16 -6.20
C GLN A 194 -0.22 -17.79 -7.04
N THR A 195 -0.21 -18.11 -8.34
CA THR A 195 0.90 -17.82 -9.26
C THR A 195 1.00 -16.33 -9.65
N PHE A 196 -0.11 -15.58 -9.61
CA PHE A 196 -0.12 -14.16 -9.98
C PHE A 196 0.12 -13.22 -8.80
N PHE A 197 -0.25 -13.61 -7.57
CA PHE A 197 -0.07 -12.80 -6.36
C PHE A 197 1.14 -13.19 -5.49
N MET A 198 1.73 -14.39 -5.65
CA MET A 198 2.93 -14.80 -4.92
C MET A 198 3.96 -15.48 -5.85
N PRO A 199 5.05 -14.80 -6.23
CA PRO A 199 6.01 -15.34 -7.19
C PRO A 199 7.01 -16.36 -6.57
N ASN A 200 6.97 -16.62 -5.25
CA ASN A 200 7.94 -17.52 -4.59
C ASN A 200 7.29 -18.75 -3.91
N PRO A 201 7.83 -19.97 -4.12
CA PRO A 201 7.15 -21.24 -3.82
C PRO A 201 7.26 -21.72 -2.36
N ILE A 202 7.54 -20.85 -1.38
CA ILE A 202 7.93 -21.30 -0.03
C ILE A 202 6.72 -21.66 0.87
N TYR A 203 5.51 -21.17 0.57
CA TYR A 203 4.31 -21.49 1.37
C TYR A 203 3.35 -22.41 0.60
N ARG A 204 3.74 -23.68 0.44
CA ARG A 204 2.81 -24.76 0.13
C ARG A 204 2.30 -25.35 1.44
N PHE A 205 1.09 -25.01 1.85
CA PHE A 205 0.36 -25.84 2.82
C PHE A 205 -0.15 -27.08 2.07
N ASN A 206 0.27 -28.25 2.54
CA ASN A 206 -0.16 -29.58 2.08
C ASN A 206 -1.66 -29.82 2.26
#